data_AF-A0A7X1DYS3-F1
#
_entry.id   AF-A0A7X1DYS3-F1
#
_cell.length_a   1.000
_cell.length_b   1.000
_cell.length_c   1.000
_cell.angle_alpha   90.00
_cell.angle_beta   90.00
_cell.angle_gamma   90.00
#
_symmetry.space_group_name_H-M   'P 1'
#
loop_
_entity.id
_entity.type
_entity.pdbx_description
1 polymer ?
#
loop_
_entity_poly.entity_id
_entity_poly.type
_entity_poly.pdbx_seq_one_letter_code
_entity_poly.pdbx_strand_id
1 'polypeptide(L)'
;MNPSKYPYLKVFFAFWFTPLAVGVVASPVVFVATLAQLFSNPRALGEVVGLELWMVFFSTPVLAQLVYLVPALGFALFVTLCAFRKGRRAYKIIALSGGTVAFLWITWLASVVLRKSEGFWFADNALPLISAFFIGAVGCGLMAFIVLPAPPGVDETFGQAPQTP
;
A
#
# COMPACT_ATOMS: atom_id res chain seq x y z
N MET A 1 8.94 7.18 27.46
CA MET A 1 7.74 6.74 26.70
C MET A 1 7.10 5.60 27.47
N ASN A 2 5.83 5.71 27.86
CA ASN A 2 5.16 4.66 28.62
C ASN A 2 5.00 3.40 27.74
N PRO A 3 5.57 2.23 28.11
CA PRO A 3 5.51 1.01 27.30
C PRO A 3 4.09 0.43 27.18
N SER A 4 3.13 0.92 27.98
CA SER A 4 1.74 0.47 27.95
C SER A 4 0.84 1.19 26.93
N LYS A 5 1.27 2.34 26.39
CA LYS A 5 0.40 3.20 25.56
C LYS A 5 0.58 2.86 24.08
N TYR A 6 -0.54 2.57 23.40
CA TYR A 6 -0.54 2.26 21.97
C TYR A 6 0.05 3.43 21.15
N PRO A 7 0.99 3.19 20.23
CA PRO A 7 1.63 4.25 19.46
C PRO A 7 0.74 4.69 18.28
N TYR A 8 -0.40 5.32 18.58
CA TYR A 8 -1.42 5.73 17.59
C TYR A 8 -0.81 6.51 16.42
N LEU A 9 0.00 7.53 16.72
CA LEU A 9 0.55 8.42 15.69
C LEU A 9 1.51 7.70 14.73
N LYS A 10 2.32 6.78 15.24
CA LYS A 10 3.24 5.95 14.41
C LYS A 10 2.45 5.03 13.48
N VAL A 11 1.43 4.36 14.01
CA VAL A 11 0.59 3.44 13.22
C VAL A 11 -0.20 4.24 12.18
N PHE A 12 -0.76 5.39 12.55
CA PHE A 12 -1.50 6.25 11.64
C PHE A 12 -0.69 6.64 10.41
N PHE A 13 0.46 7.28 10.61
CA PHE A 13 1.29 7.76 9.52
C PHE A 13 1.84 6.63 8.65
N ALA A 14 2.16 5.48 9.26
CA ALA A 14 2.56 4.31 8.50
C ALA A 14 1.51 3.86 7.49
N PHE A 15 0.25 3.74 7.91
CA PHE A 15 -0.84 3.33 7.03
C PHE A 15 -1.23 4.43 6.04
N TRP A 16 -1.19 5.70 6.44
CA TRP A 16 -1.45 6.83 5.55
C TRP A 16 -0.45 6.87 4.38
N PHE A 17 0.85 6.71 4.66
CA PHE A 17 1.92 6.75 3.66
C PHE A 17 2.21 5.39 3.01
N THR A 18 1.38 4.37 3.27
CA THR A 18 1.54 3.06 2.62
C THR A 18 1.48 3.15 1.09
N PRO A 19 0.56 3.91 0.46
CA PRO A 19 0.55 4.03 -1.00
C PRO A 19 1.85 4.63 -1.56
N LEU A 20 2.43 5.61 -0.87
CA LEU A 20 3.74 6.16 -1.23
C LEU A 20 4.82 5.07 -1.18
N ALA A 21 4.90 4.29 -0.09
CA ALA A 21 5.86 3.21 0.05
C ALA A 21 5.71 2.15 -1.04
N VAL A 22 4.47 1.73 -1.33
CA VAL A 22 4.17 0.80 -2.42
C VAL A 22 4.55 1.40 -3.77
N GLY A 23 4.27 2.68 -3.99
CA GLY A 23 4.64 3.39 -5.21
C GLY A 23 6.15 3.43 -5.43
N VAL A 24 6.96 3.64 -4.39
CA VAL A 24 8.43 3.56 -4.47
C VAL A 24 8.89 2.17 -4.91
N VAL A 25 8.29 1.12 -4.34
CA VAL A 25 8.61 -0.27 -4.72
C VAL A 25 8.14 -0.60 -6.14
N ALA A 26 7.06 0.02 -6.61
CA ALA A 26 6.54 -0.16 -7.97
C ALA A 26 7.34 0.62 -9.02
N SER A 27 8.00 1.73 -8.65
CA SER A 27 8.74 2.59 -9.58
C SER A 27 9.74 1.85 -10.49
N PRO A 28 10.58 0.90 -10.02
CA PRO A 28 11.47 0.15 -10.90
C PRO A 28 10.73 -0.68 -11.96
N VAL A 29 9.58 -1.26 -11.60
CA VAL A 29 8.76 -2.04 -12.53
C VAL A 29 8.17 -1.14 -13.61
N VAL A 30 7.64 0.02 -13.20
CA VAL A 30 7.11 1.04 -14.12
C VAL A 30 8.22 1.59 -15.02
N PHE A 31 9.42 1.81 -14.49
CA PHE A 31 10.58 2.27 -15.24
C PHE A 31 10.98 1.27 -16.33
N VAL A 32 11.10 -0.01 -16.00
CA VAL A 32 11.42 -1.07 -16.98
C VAL A 32 10.32 -1.20 -18.03
N ALA A 33 9.05 -1.13 -17.64
CA ALA A 33 7.92 -1.15 -18.58
C ALA A 33 7.96 0.04 -19.54
N THR A 34 8.27 1.23 -19.02
CA THR A 34 8.41 2.47 -19.81
C THR A 34 9.58 2.35 -20.79
N LEU A 35 10.72 1.81 -20.34
CA LEU A 35 11.86 1.52 -21.22
C LEU A 35 11.50 0.53 -22.33
N ALA A 36 10.83 -0.58 -22.00
CA ALA A 36 10.42 -1.56 -22.99
C ALA A 36 9.48 -0.97 -24.05
N GLN A 37 8.54 -0.10 -23.64
CA GLN A 37 7.66 0.62 -24.55
C GLN A 37 8.42 1.62 -25.44
N LEU A 38 9.43 2.29 -24.89
CA LEU A 38 10.28 3.23 -25.62
C LEU A 38 11.12 2.51 -26.68
N PHE A 39 11.73 1.37 -26.36
CA PHE A 39 12.45 0.54 -27.33
C PHE A 39 11.55 -0.09 -28.39
N SER A 40 10.29 -0.36 -28.05
CA SER A 40 9.30 -0.88 -29.00
C SER A 40 8.75 0.19 -29.96
N ASN A 41 8.96 1.48 -29.66
CA ASN A 41 8.50 2.61 -30.47
C ASN A 41 9.68 3.54 -30.85
N PRO A 42 10.33 3.30 -32.01
CA PRO A 42 11.53 4.05 -32.40
C PRO A 42 11.31 5.55 -32.62
N ARG A 43 10.06 6.00 -32.79
CA ARG A 43 9.72 7.44 -32.87
C ARG A 43 9.82 8.16 -31.53
N ALA A 44 9.55 7.47 -30.42
CA ALA A 44 9.58 8.06 -29.08
C ALA A 44 11.01 8.20 -28.52
N LEU A 45 11.96 7.41 -29.02
CA LEU A 45 13.39 7.47 -28.62
C LEU A 45 14.06 8.81 -28.93
N GLY A 46 13.56 9.57 -29.91
CA GLY A 46 14.09 10.90 -30.26
C GLY A 46 13.45 12.05 -29.46
N GLU A 47 12.33 11.80 -28.78
CA GLU A 47 11.49 12.82 -28.16
C GLU A 47 11.62 12.83 -26.62
N VAL A 48 11.92 11.67 -26.03
CA VAL A 48 12.06 11.54 -24.56
C VAL A 48 13.46 11.97 -24.11
N VAL A 49 13.52 13.13 -23.46
CA VAL A 49 14.74 13.57 -22.75
C VAL A 49 14.94 12.62 -21.56
N GLY A 50 16.13 12.01 -21.41
CA GLY A 50 16.39 11.01 -20.37
C GLY A 50 16.02 11.44 -18.93
N LEU A 51 15.91 12.74 -18.67
CA LEU A 51 15.38 13.32 -17.43
C LEU A 51 13.92 12.92 -17.15
N GLU A 52 13.06 12.87 -18.16
CA GLU A 52 11.65 12.46 -18.03
C GLU A 52 11.52 10.99 -17.62
N LEU A 53 12.43 10.14 -18.08
CA LEU A 53 12.47 8.74 -17.69
C LEU A 53 12.83 8.58 -16.21
N TRP A 54 13.76 9.40 -15.70
CA TRP A 54 14.09 9.43 -14.27
C TRP A 54 12.95 9.99 -13.42
N MET A 55 12.11 10.87 -13.95
CA MET A 55 10.95 11.39 -13.23
C MET A 55 9.97 10.29 -12.82
N VAL A 56 9.95 9.13 -13.48
CA VAL A 56 9.12 7.95 -13.11
C VAL A 56 9.33 7.55 -11.64
N PHE A 57 10.54 7.67 -11.12
CA PHE A 57 10.84 7.32 -9.72
C PHE A 57 10.21 8.28 -8.70
N PHE A 58 9.95 9.52 -9.11
CA PHE A 58 9.32 10.54 -8.26
C PHE A 58 7.82 10.66 -8.53
N SER A 59 7.41 10.61 -9.79
CA SER A 59 6.01 10.74 -10.19
C SER A 59 5.20 9.53 -9.75
N THR A 60 5.71 8.30 -9.89
CA THR A 60 4.95 7.08 -9.53
C THR A 60 4.52 7.05 -8.06
N PRO A 61 5.40 7.28 -7.06
CA PRO A 61 5.00 7.30 -5.66
C PRO A 61 4.07 8.46 -5.31
N VAL A 62 4.30 9.64 -5.88
CA VAL A 62 3.46 10.81 -5.66
C VAL A 62 2.05 10.57 -6.24
N LEU A 63 1.96 10.02 -7.45
CA LEU A 63 0.69 9.69 -8.08
C LEU A 63 -0.05 8.62 -7.28
N ALA A 64 0.65 7.58 -6.82
CA ALA A 64 0.07 6.54 -5.97
C ALA A 64 -0.51 7.14 -4.68
N GLN A 65 0.22 8.05 -4.02
CA GLN A 65 -0.25 8.73 -2.82
C GLN A 65 -1.45 9.65 -3.09
N LEU A 66 -1.46 10.38 -4.21
CA LEU A 66 -2.57 11.26 -4.58
C LEU A 66 -3.85 10.48 -4.92
N VAL A 67 -3.72 9.43 -5.73
CA VAL A 67 -4.85 8.58 -6.14
C VAL A 67 -5.46 7.86 -4.95
N TYR A 68 -4.64 7.39 -4.01
CA TYR A 68 -5.09 6.67 -2.83
C TYR A 68 -5.16 7.53 -1.57
N LEU A 69 -5.11 8.85 -1.66
CA LEU A 69 -5.06 9.74 -0.49
C LEU A 69 -6.27 9.52 0.43
N VAL A 70 -7.47 9.53 -0.15
CA VAL A 70 -8.75 9.37 0.56
C VAL A 70 -8.92 7.96 1.15
N PRO A 71 -8.77 6.86 0.37
CA PRO A 71 -8.91 5.52 0.95
C PRO A 71 -7.81 5.21 1.97
N ALA A 72 -6.58 5.70 1.78
CA ALA A 72 -5.49 5.50 2.74
C ALA A 72 -5.76 6.24 4.05
N LEU A 73 -6.32 7.46 4.00
CA LEU A 73 -6.74 8.19 5.20
C LEU A 73 -7.81 7.41 5.99
N GLY A 74 -8.89 7.00 5.31
CA GLY A 74 -9.96 6.24 5.95
C GLY A 74 -9.47 4.92 6.52
N PHE A 75 -8.58 4.23 5.80
CA PHE A 75 -7.98 2.99 6.25
C PHE A 75 -7.02 3.17 7.43
N ALA A 76 -6.19 4.22 7.41
CA ALA A 76 -5.29 4.54 8.51
C ALA A 76 -6.05 4.84 9.79
N LEU A 77 -7.15 5.60 9.70
CA LEU A 77 -8.06 5.85 10.83
C LEU A 77 -8.66 4.54 11.35
N PHE A 78 -9.18 3.69 10.47
CA PHE A 78 -9.72 2.39 10.87
C PHE A 78 -8.71 1.55 11.66
N VAL A 79 -7.49 1.39 11.14
CA VAL A 79 -6.45 0.58 11.78
C VAL A 79 -6.02 1.17 13.13
N THR A 80 -5.92 2.50 13.23
CA THR A 80 -5.54 3.15 14.49
C THR A 80 -6.63 3.15 15.54
N LEU A 81 -7.88 3.38 15.16
CA LEU A 81 -9.02 3.35 16.08
C LEU A 81 -9.29 1.96 16.63
N CYS A 82 -9.10 0.91 15.80
CA CYS A 82 -9.20 -0.47 16.26
C CYS A 82 -8.01 -0.93 17.13
N ALA A 83 -6.96 -0.10 17.27
CA ALA A 83 -5.77 -0.37 18.08
C ALA A 83 -5.18 -1.78 17.88
N PHE A 84 -5.07 -2.22 16.61
CA PHE A 84 -4.59 -3.56 16.28
C PHE A 84 -3.18 -3.80 16.82
N ARG A 85 -2.95 -4.99 17.37
CA ARG A 85 -1.63 -5.45 17.86
C ARG A 85 -1.08 -6.56 16.98
N LYS A 86 0.23 -6.79 17.04
CA LYS A 86 0.89 -7.89 16.33
C LYS A 86 0.19 -9.20 16.66
N GLY A 87 -0.29 -9.89 15.63
CA GLY A 87 -1.01 -11.14 15.76
C GLY A 87 -1.51 -11.65 14.41
N ARG A 88 -1.55 -12.98 14.25
CA ARG A 88 -1.89 -13.62 12.96
C ARG A 88 -3.28 -13.24 12.46
N ARG A 89 -4.24 -13.02 13.37
CA ARG A 89 -5.60 -12.55 13.04
C ARG A 89 -5.59 -11.09 12.57
N ALA A 90 -4.87 -10.21 13.27
CA ALA A 90 -4.77 -8.79 12.91
C ALA A 90 -4.14 -8.60 11.53
N TYR A 91 -3.05 -9.33 11.21
CA TYR A 91 -2.43 -9.25 9.89
C TYR A 91 -3.38 -9.70 8.78
N LYS A 92 -4.13 -10.78 8.97
CA LYS A 92 -5.13 -11.26 8.00
C LYS A 92 -6.24 -10.24 7.79
N ILE A 93 -6.77 -9.68 8.87
CA ILE A 93 -7.83 -8.66 8.80
C ILE A 93 -7.32 -7.45 8.03
N ILE A 94 -6.18 -6.89 8.43
CA ILE A 94 -5.60 -5.70 7.80
C ILE A 94 -5.27 -5.93 6.32
N ALA A 95 -4.70 -7.09 5.97
CA ALA A 95 -4.42 -7.44 4.59
C ALA A 95 -5.71 -7.55 3.77
N LEU A 96 -6.71 -8.30 4.24
CA LEU A 96 -7.98 -8.46 3.51
C LEU A 96 -8.73 -7.13 3.38
N SER A 97 -8.78 -6.34 4.45
CA SER A 97 -9.43 -5.03 4.42
C SER A 97 -8.69 -4.05 3.50
N GLY A 98 -7.35 -4.05 3.53
CA GLY A 98 -6.54 -3.20 2.66
C GLY A 98 -6.73 -3.52 1.18
N GLY A 99 -6.72 -4.82 0.83
CA GLY A 99 -7.02 -5.27 -0.52
C GLY A 99 -8.44 -4.95 -0.96
N THR A 100 -9.43 -5.14 -0.09
CA THR A 100 -10.84 -4.83 -0.39
C THR A 100 -11.05 -3.34 -0.61
N VAL A 101 -10.45 -2.49 0.24
CA VAL A 101 -10.52 -1.03 0.09
C VAL A 101 -9.87 -0.59 -1.22
N ALA A 102 -8.69 -1.14 -1.57
CA ALA A 102 -8.03 -0.83 -2.84
C ALA A 102 -8.87 -1.25 -4.05
N PHE A 103 -9.44 -2.46 -4.02
CA PHE A 103 -10.32 -2.98 -5.06
C PHE A 103 -11.56 -2.11 -5.25
N LEU A 104 -12.28 -1.80 -4.15
CA LEU A 104 -13.48 -0.98 -4.19
C LEU A 104 -13.17 0.44 -4.67
N TRP A 105 -12.04 0.99 -4.24
CA TRP A 105 -11.61 2.33 -4.64
C TRP A 105 -11.33 2.41 -6.15
N ILE A 106 -10.55 1.47 -6.69
CA ILE A 106 -10.27 1.44 -8.14
C ILE A 106 -11.52 1.12 -8.95
N THR A 107 -12.37 0.21 -8.48
CA THR A 107 -13.66 -0.07 -9.12
C THR A 107 -14.52 1.19 -9.20
N TRP A 108 -14.61 1.92 -8.09
CA TRP A 108 -15.35 3.17 -8.01
C TRP A 108 -14.76 4.25 -8.91
N LEU A 109 -13.44 4.50 -8.83
CA LEU A 109 -12.75 5.45 -9.70
C LEU A 109 -12.98 5.14 -11.17
N ALA A 110 -12.81 3.88 -11.57
CA ALA A 110 -13.00 3.48 -12.94
C ALA A 110 -14.47 3.63 -13.38
N SER A 111 -15.44 3.33 -12.51
CA SER A 111 -16.86 3.55 -12.81
C SER A 111 -17.25 5.02 -12.97
N VAL A 112 -16.58 5.94 -12.26
CA VAL A 112 -16.84 7.38 -12.31
C VAL A 112 -16.11 8.04 -13.48
N VAL A 113 -14.86 7.65 -13.72
CA VAL A 113 -13.97 8.26 -14.72
C VAL A 113 -14.18 7.67 -16.12
N LEU A 114 -14.41 6.36 -16.25
CA LEU A 114 -14.54 5.66 -17.54
C LEU A 114 -16.01 5.42 -17.93
N ARG A 115 -16.92 6.37 -17.65
CA ARG A 115 -18.37 6.31 -17.96
C ARG A 115 -18.75 6.12 -19.45
N LYS A 116 -17.82 5.70 -20.30
CA LYS A 116 -18.02 5.48 -21.73
C LYS A 116 -17.88 4.00 -22.06
N SER A 117 -19.03 3.34 -22.24
CA SER A 117 -19.28 2.20 -23.15
C SER A 117 -20.08 1.09 -22.49
N GLU A 118 -21.23 0.80 -23.08
CA GLU A 118 -22.10 -0.34 -22.80
C GLU A 118 -21.38 -1.63 -23.26
N GLY A 119 -21.09 -2.55 -22.33
CA GLY A 119 -20.56 -3.88 -22.63
C GLY A 119 -19.39 -4.33 -21.74
N PHE A 120 -19.55 -5.51 -21.10
CA PHE A 120 -18.56 -6.35 -20.41
C PHE A 120 -17.29 -5.71 -19.78
N TRP A 121 -17.44 -4.54 -19.14
CA TRP A 121 -16.37 -3.78 -18.48
C TRP A 121 -15.50 -4.59 -17.49
N PHE A 122 -16.05 -5.61 -16.84
CA PHE A 122 -15.30 -6.47 -15.92
C PHE A 122 -14.27 -7.37 -16.61
N ALA A 123 -14.52 -7.83 -17.85
CA ALA A 123 -13.60 -8.74 -18.53
C ALA A 123 -12.29 -8.02 -18.91
N ASP A 124 -12.40 -6.78 -19.40
CA ASP A 124 -11.24 -5.98 -19.80
C ASP A 124 -10.48 -5.39 -18.60
N ASN A 125 -11.14 -5.21 -17.45
CA ASN A 125 -10.56 -4.63 -16.24
C ASN A 125 -10.27 -5.63 -15.12
N ALA A 126 -10.50 -6.93 -15.33
CA ALA A 126 -10.30 -7.97 -14.32
C ALA A 126 -8.85 -7.99 -13.81
N LEU A 127 -7.86 -7.93 -14.70
CA LEU A 127 -6.44 -7.97 -14.34
C LEU A 127 -6.03 -6.76 -13.47
N PRO A 128 -6.32 -5.50 -13.87
CA PRO A 128 -6.10 -4.33 -13.01
C PRO A 128 -6.80 -4.42 -11.65
N LEU A 129 -8.05 -4.89 -11.61
CA LEU A 129 -8.82 -5.00 -10.38
C LEU A 129 -8.26 -6.05 -9.43
N ILE A 130 -7.95 -7.25 -9.94
CA ILE A 130 -7.35 -8.34 -9.17
C ILE A 130 -5.98 -7.91 -8.65
N SER A 131 -5.15 -7.29 -9.49
CA SER A 131 -3.83 -6.82 -9.07
C SER A 131 -3.92 -5.73 -7.99
N ALA A 132 -4.87 -4.79 -8.10
CA ALA A 132 -5.12 -3.78 -7.05
C ALA A 132 -5.46 -4.43 -5.70
N PHE A 133 -6.29 -5.47 -5.68
CA PHE A 133 -6.59 -6.22 -4.46
C PHE A 133 -5.33 -6.83 -3.84
N PHE A 134 -4.53 -7.55 -4.63
CA PHE A 134 -3.33 -8.23 -4.11
C PHE A 134 -2.25 -7.24 -3.68
N ILE A 135 -2.00 -6.18 -4.46
CA ILE A 135 -1.04 -5.14 -4.12
C ILE A 135 -1.47 -4.44 -2.83
N GLY A 136 -2.75 -4.07 -2.70
CA GLY A 136 -3.31 -3.47 -1.49
C GLY A 136 -3.19 -4.39 -0.28
N ALA A 137 -3.51 -5.68 -0.45
CA ALA A 137 -3.47 -6.66 0.63
C ALA A 137 -2.04 -6.93 1.12
N VAL A 138 -1.10 -7.15 0.19
CA VAL A 138 0.30 -7.39 0.49
C VAL A 138 0.93 -6.14 1.10
N GLY A 139 0.70 -4.96 0.52
CA GLY A 139 1.23 -3.68 1.01
C GLY A 139 0.77 -3.39 2.44
N CYS A 140 -0.54 -3.47 2.70
CA CYS A 140 -1.08 -3.24 4.04
C CYS A 140 -0.65 -4.33 5.04
N GLY A 141 -0.59 -5.59 4.62
CA GLY A 141 -0.15 -6.70 5.46
C GLY A 141 1.32 -6.60 5.87
N LEU A 142 2.21 -6.24 4.93
CA LEU A 142 3.62 -5.99 5.22
C LEU A 142 3.79 -4.78 6.14
N MET A 143 3.05 -3.69 5.89
CA MET A 143 3.13 -2.52 6.76
C MET A 143 2.64 -2.82 8.18
N ALA A 144 1.61 -3.66 8.31
CA ALA A 144 1.15 -4.16 9.61
C ALA A 144 2.23 -4.98 10.33
N PHE A 145 2.94 -5.84 9.61
CA PHE A 145 4.02 -6.65 10.19
C PHE A 145 5.15 -5.78 10.75
N ILE A 146 5.52 -4.72 10.03
CA ILE A 146 6.62 -3.81 10.39
C ILE A 146 6.21 -2.89 11.55
N VAL A 147 5.00 -2.32 11.51
CA VAL A 147 4.65 -1.16 12.34
C VAL A 147 3.84 -1.49 13.60
N LEU A 148 3.05 -2.56 13.59
CA LEU A 148 2.19 -2.86 14.75
C LEU A 148 3.02 -3.13 16.03
N PRO A 149 2.52 -2.71 17.21
CA PRO A 149 3.20 -3.00 18.48
C PRO A 149 2.99 -4.45 18.92
N ALA A 150 3.94 -4.99 19.68
CA ALA A 150 3.81 -6.31 20.31
C ALA A 150 2.65 -6.34 21.33
N PRO A 151 2.10 -7.53 21.63
CA PRO A 151 1.14 -7.70 22.73
C PRO A 151 1.79 -7.33 24.07
N PRO A 152 1.07 -6.68 25.00
CA PRO A 152 1.57 -6.43 26.35
C PRO A 152 1.79 -7.77 27.05
N GLY A 153 2.99 -7.96 27.60
CA GLY A 153 3.41 -9.20 28.29
C GLY A 153 4.55 -9.97 27.62
N VAL A 154 5.06 -9.54 26.46
CA VAL A 154 6.23 -10.17 25.81
C VAL A 154 7.56 -9.50 26.22
N ASP A 155 7.53 -8.25 26.70
CA ASP A 155 8.73 -7.52 27.12
C ASP A 155 9.15 -7.80 28.58
N GLU A 156 8.32 -8.44 29.41
CA GLU A 156 8.66 -8.74 30.82
C GLU A 156 9.43 -10.07 30.99
N THR A 157 9.41 -10.97 29.99
CA THR A 157 10.00 -12.32 30.11
C THR A 157 11.49 -12.41 29.77
N PHE A 158 12.10 -11.36 29.22
CA PHE A 158 13.55 -11.33 28.94
C PHE A 158 14.37 -10.62 30.03
N GLY A 159 13.74 -10.14 31.11
CA GLY A 159 14.38 -9.36 32.17
C GLY A 159 14.58 -10.06 33.52
N GLN A 160 14.01 -11.24 33.76
CA GLN A 160 14.20 -11.97 35.01
C GLN A 160 15.04 -13.22 34.80
N ALA A 161 16.33 -13.11 35.12
CA ALA A 161 17.15 -14.27 35.43
C ALA A 161 16.50 -15.05 36.60
N PRO A 162 16.54 -16.39 36.60
CA PRO A 162 15.99 -17.18 37.69
C PRO A 162 16.78 -16.86 38.97
N GLN A 163 16.12 -16.27 39.96
CA GLN A 163 16.59 -16.33 41.34
C GLN A 163 16.31 -17.75 41.83
N THR A 164 17.32 -18.60 41.75
CA THR A 164 17.34 -19.86 42.48
C THR A 164 17.63 -19.59 43.96
N PRO A 165 16.89 -20.20 44.90
CA PRO A 165 17.21 -20.17 46.32
C PRO A 165 18.50 -20.94 46.66
#